data_AF-A0A1Y2FGP4-F1
#
_entry.id   AF-A0A1Y2FGP4-F1
#
_cell.length_a   1.000
_cell.length_b   1.000
_cell.length_c   1.000
_cell.angle_alpha   90.00
_cell.angle_beta   90.00
_cell.angle_gamma   90.00
#
_symmetry.space_group_name_H-M   'P 1'
#
loop_
_entity.id
_entity.type
_entity.pdbx_description
1 polymer ?
#
loop_
_entity_poly.entity_id
_entity_poly.type
_entity_poly.pdbx_seq_one_letter_code
_entity_poly.pdbx_strand_id
1 'polypeptide(L)'
;NGDYIKDIEVNDLRNRYLLIKDATIQEIRDKTGAEVTVCGKYWPDKSMATEKDPPMYLHIASRVKTQVEAAVGMANKLINQDLGPLVDERRFRKREDFERDEFGRRKWPEEKIPVDIPPIRGFHLRAAVVGQGGANVKYVQAETRTRIQVKGQGSGFEETSTGRESDEPMYMHITGPDQAEVVRARGMIEDLLVSVRAQYEEYK
;
A
#
# COMPACT_ATOMS: atom_id res chain seq x y z
N ASN A 1 48.22 18.86 35.78
CA ASN A 1 46.73 18.95 35.83
C ASN A 1 46.21 18.73 34.43
N GLY A 2 46.04 17.47 34.05
CA GLY A 2 45.62 17.08 32.70
C GLY A 2 44.11 16.97 32.60
N ASP A 3 43.58 17.30 31.43
CA ASP A 3 42.20 17.03 31.10
C ASP A 3 42.00 15.52 30.90
N TYR A 4 40.89 14.98 31.41
CA TYR A 4 40.44 13.63 31.11
C TYR A 4 39.81 13.64 29.72
N ILE A 5 40.22 12.70 28.89
CA ILE A 5 39.81 12.61 27.48
C ILE A 5 39.31 11.21 27.17
N LYS A 6 38.24 11.11 26.41
CA LYS A 6 37.74 9.86 25.84
C LYS A 6 37.22 10.07 24.43
N ASP A 7 37.73 9.27 23.50
CA ASP A 7 37.23 9.22 22.13
C ASP A 7 36.28 8.02 21.96
N ILE A 8 35.15 8.26 21.30
CA ILE A 8 34.16 7.23 20.95
C ILE A 8 33.99 7.24 19.44
N GLU A 9 34.47 6.22 18.76
CA GLU A 9 34.27 6.09 17.32
C GLU A 9 32.79 5.87 16.99
N VAL A 10 32.25 6.63 16.03
CA VAL A 10 30.83 6.57 15.62
C VAL A 10 30.63 6.23 14.15
N ASN A 11 31.71 6.03 13.38
CA ASN A 11 31.65 5.87 11.92
C ASN A 11 30.68 4.77 11.48
N ASP A 12 30.78 3.59 12.10
CA ASP A 12 30.02 2.40 11.70
C ASP A 12 28.75 2.18 12.53
N LEU A 13 28.41 3.12 13.41
CA LEU A 13 27.26 2.97 14.29
C LEU A 13 25.96 3.25 13.53
N ARG A 14 24.99 2.35 13.68
CA ARG A 14 23.62 2.52 13.17
C ARG A 14 23.02 3.86 13.61
N ASN A 15 23.29 4.27 14.84
CA ASN A 15 22.75 5.49 15.44
C ASN A 15 23.65 6.71 15.25
N ARG A 16 24.68 6.64 14.39
CA ARG A 16 25.63 7.74 14.13
C ARG A 16 24.93 9.09 13.93
N TYR A 17 23.89 9.12 13.10
CA TYR A 17 23.16 10.36 12.77
C TYR A 17 22.58 11.06 14.00
N LEU A 18 22.16 10.31 15.03
CA LEU A 18 21.70 10.90 16.28
C LEU A 18 22.86 11.47 17.09
N LEU A 19 23.95 10.72 17.19
CA LEU A 19 25.11 11.06 18.00
C LEU A 19 25.84 12.33 17.51
N ILE A 20 25.82 12.58 16.20
CA ILE A 20 26.50 13.74 15.60
C ILE A 20 25.57 14.95 15.42
N LYS A 21 24.30 14.85 15.84
CA LYS A 21 23.35 15.94 15.71
C LYS A 21 23.66 17.02 16.75
N ASP A 22 23.72 18.28 16.31
CA ASP A 22 24.04 19.43 17.19
C ASP A 22 23.19 19.46 18.47
N ALA A 23 21.88 19.19 18.34
CA ALA A 23 20.97 19.15 19.49
C ALA A 23 21.37 18.08 20.53
N THR A 24 21.79 16.91 20.06
CA THR A 24 22.22 15.80 20.93
C THR A 24 23.57 16.10 21.57
N ILE A 25 24.50 16.69 20.83
CA ILE A 25 25.79 17.13 21.36
C ILE A 25 25.60 18.19 22.44
N GLN A 26 24.76 19.19 22.18
CA GLN A 26 24.42 20.23 23.14
C GLN A 26 23.78 19.65 24.40
N GLU A 27 22.85 18.70 24.25
CA GLU A 27 22.22 18.03 25.38
C GLU A 27 23.23 17.27 26.26
N ILE A 28 24.18 16.56 25.67
CA ILE A 28 25.22 15.86 26.42
C ILE A 28 26.12 16.88 27.15
N ARG A 29 26.53 17.96 26.47
CA ARG A 29 27.33 19.04 27.07
C ARG A 29 26.60 19.66 28.27
N ASP A 30 25.35 20.07 28.10
CA ASP A 30 24.56 20.74 29.13
C ASP A 30 24.33 19.87 30.37
N LYS A 31 24.07 18.57 30.16
CA LYS A 31 23.77 17.66 31.27
C LYS A 31 25.00 17.14 32.00
N THR A 32 26.16 17.11 31.36
CA THR A 32 27.37 16.48 31.93
C THR A 32 28.46 17.48 32.27
N GLY A 33 28.46 18.65 31.65
CA GLY A 33 29.53 19.65 31.77
C GLY A 33 30.82 19.26 31.05
N ALA A 34 30.86 18.14 30.32
CA ALA A 34 31.99 17.77 29.47
C ALA A 34 31.88 18.46 28.10
N GLU A 35 33.03 18.82 27.53
CA GLU A 35 33.10 19.27 26.15
C GLU A 35 32.99 18.05 25.23
N VAL A 36 32.09 18.10 24.24
CA VAL A 36 31.83 17.00 23.32
C VAL A 36 31.88 17.50 21.89
N THR A 37 32.86 17.07 21.10
CA THR A 37 33.07 17.57 19.73
C THR A 37 33.08 16.41 18.74
N VAL A 38 32.50 16.59 17.56
CA VAL A 38 32.60 15.61 16.47
C VAL A 38 33.90 15.85 15.72
N CYS A 39 34.72 14.82 15.62
CA CYS A 39 36.02 14.86 14.96
C CYS A 39 36.14 13.75 13.90
N GLY A 40 37.15 13.85 13.04
CA GLY A 40 37.38 12.91 11.95
C GLY A 40 36.41 13.07 10.78
N LYS A 41 36.43 12.11 9.86
CA LYS A 41 35.64 12.11 8.63
C LYS A 41 34.80 10.83 8.52
N TYR A 42 33.62 10.95 7.93
CA TYR A 42 32.83 9.77 7.59
C TYR A 42 33.48 9.00 6.44
N TRP A 43 33.74 7.72 6.65
CA TRP A 43 34.28 6.80 5.67
C TRP A 43 33.26 5.68 5.41
N PRO A 44 32.65 5.61 4.21
CA PRO A 44 31.77 4.50 3.83
C PRO A 44 32.48 3.15 3.84
N ASP A 45 33.74 3.13 3.37
CA ASP A 45 34.68 2.04 3.56
C ASP A 45 35.77 2.50 4.53
N LYS A 46 35.70 2.00 5.77
CA LYS A 46 36.58 2.41 6.86
C LYS A 46 38.05 2.04 6.62
N SER A 47 38.35 1.10 5.73
CA SER A 47 39.73 0.73 5.38
C SER A 47 40.50 1.87 4.71
N MET A 48 39.80 2.87 4.18
CA MET A 48 40.39 4.07 3.58
C MET A 48 40.84 5.14 4.59
N ALA A 49 40.52 4.97 5.87
CA ALA A 49 40.88 5.95 6.89
C ALA A 49 42.39 5.92 7.19
N THR A 50 42.95 7.08 7.54
CA THR A 50 44.37 7.23 7.88
C THR A 50 44.54 7.94 9.21
N GLU A 51 45.75 8.00 9.76
CA GLU A 51 46.02 8.78 10.98
C GLU A 51 45.73 10.28 10.80
N LYS A 52 45.94 10.82 9.59
CA LYS A 52 45.64 12.23 9.27
C LYS A 52 44.15 12.48 9.09
N ASP A 53 43.44 11.50 8.52
CA ASP A 53 42.00 11.54 8.28
C ASP A 53 41.30 10.36 8.97
N PRO A 54 41.20 10.37 10.31
CA PRO A 54 40.65 9.25 11.07
C PRO A 54 39.13 9.08 10.84
N PRO A 55 38.59 7.88 11.10
CA PRO A 55 37.14 7.64 11.10
C PRO A 55 36.42 8.58 12.06
N MET A 56 35.17 8.93 11.75
CA MET A 56 34.39 9.85 12.57
C MET A 56 34.26 9.36 14.03
N TYR A 57 34.55 10.23 14.99
CA TYR A 57 34.47 9.96 16.42
C TYR A 57 33.95 11.16 17.22
N LEU A 58 33.41 10.91 18.40
CA LEU A 58 33.14 11.93 19.41
C LEU A 58 34.37 12.08 20.30
N HIS A 59 34.92 13.28 20.36
CA HIS A 59 35.95 13.67 21.31
C HIS A 59 35.30 14.26 22.56
N ILE A 60 35.47 13.59 23.71
CA ILE A 60 34.89 14.00 24.98
C ILE A 60 36.02 14.39 25.93
N ALA A 61 36.04 15.64 26.40
CA ALA A 61 37.08 16.16 27.27
C ALA A 61 36.51 16.93 28.46
N SER A 62 37.11 16.77 29.64
CA SER A 62 36.84 17.61 30.81
C SER A 62 37.97 17.52 31.83
N ARG A 63 38.11 18.55 32.67
CA ARG A 63 38.99 18.54 33.86
C ARG A 63 38.53 17.58 34.95
N VAL A 64 37.28 17.11 34.89
CA VAL A 64 36.68 16.26 35.91
C VAL A 64 36.33 14.89 35.32
N LYS A 65 36.94 13.83 35.84
CA LYS A 65 36.76 12.45 35.36
C LYS A 65 35.30 12.02 35.30
N THR A 66 34.52 12.37 36.33
CA THR A 66 33.10 11.99 36.43
C THR A 66 32.24 12.61 35.33
N GLN A 67 32.60 13.80 34.83
CA GLN A 67 31.89 14.44 33.71
C GLN A 67 32.14 13.69 32.40
N VAL A 68 33.38 13.25 32.15
CA VAL A 68 33.71 12.41 30.99
C VAL A 68 32.98 11.07 31.07
N GLU A 69 33.00 10.42 32.23
CA GLU A 69 32.30 9.14 32.45
C GLU A 69 30.78 9.29 32.24
N ALA A 70 30.17 10.38 32.71
CA ALA A 70 28.76 10.68 32.50
C ALA A 70 28.42 10.92 31.02
N ALA A 71 29.26 11.67 30.30
CA ALA A 71 29.10 11.93 28.86
C ALA A 71 29.25 10.66 28.02
N VAL A 72 30.26 9.84 28.33
CA VAL A 72 30.44 8.51 27.73
C VAL A 72 29.23 7.62 28.00
N GLY A 73 28.68 7.66 29.23
CA GLY A 73 27.46 6.95 29.59
C GLY A 73 26.24 7.37 28.76
N MET A 74 26.04 8.67 28.54
CA MET A 74 24.95 9.17 27.69
C MET A 74 25.14 8.81 26.22
N ALA A 75 26.34 8.97 25.68
CA ALA A 75 26.66 8.55 24.33
C ALA A 75 26.38 7.06 24.14
N ASN A 76 26.84 6.21 25.05
CA ASN A 76 26.58 4.76 25.00
C ASN A 76 25.09 4.40 25.07
N LYS A 77 24.27 5.15 25.82
CA LYS A 77 22.81 4.95 25.81
C LYS A 77 22.21 5.23 24.43
N LEU A 78 22.64 6.32 23.78
CA LEU A 78 22.19 6.68 22.45
C LEU A 78 22.69 5.70 21.37
N ILE A 79 23.91 5.17 21.53
CA ILE A 79 24.46 4.11 20.66
C ILE A 79 23.58 2.87 20.68
N ASN A 80 23.11 2.48 21.86
CA ASN A 80 22.33 1.25 22.06
C ASN A 80 20.80 1.46 21.97
N GLN A 81 20.34 2.68 21.67
CA GLN A 81 18.91 2.97 21.54
C GLN A 81 18.34 2.25 20.31
N ASP A 82 17.25 1.49 20.48
CA ASP A 82 16.53 0.94 19.34
C ASP A 82 15.70 2.05 18.67
N LEU A 83 15.97 2.30 17.38
CA LEU A 83 15.29 3.31 16.57
C LEU A 83 14.23 2.68 15.65
N GLY A 84 14.04 1.36 15.72
CA GLY A 84 13.21 0.66 14.76
C GLY A 84 13.77 0.75 13.33
N PRO A 85 13.00 0.37 12.31
CA PRO A 85 13.46 0.41 10.93
C PRO A 85 13.78 1.85 10.49
N LEU A 86 15.04 2.10 10.13
CA LEU A 86 15.53 3.41 9.63
C LEU A 86 15.10 3.71 8.19
N VAL A 87 14.46 2.73 7.55
CA VAL A 87 13.87 2.86 6.23
C VAL A 87 12.37 3.04 6.39
N ASP A 88 11.83 4.07 5.73
CA ASP A 88 10.38 4.24 5.64
C ASP A 88 9.83 3.05 4.85
N GLU A 89 9.19 2.12 5.56
CA GLU A 89 8.56 0.93 4.98
C GLU A 89 7.55 1.30 3.90
N ARG A 90 7.01 2.53 3.88
CA ARG A 90 6.14 3.00 2.78
C ARG A 90 6.85 3.07 1.44
N ARG A 91 8.19 3.19 1.40
CA ARG A 91 8.98 3.10 0.15
C ARG A 91 9.14 1.66 -0.34
N PHE A 92 9.03 0.69 0.56
CA PHE A 92 9.09 -0.75 0.28
C PHE A 92 7.73 -1.43 0.29
N ARG A 93 6.64 -0.71 0.62
CA ARG A 93 5.29 -1.09 0.22
C ARG A 93 5.31 -1.16 -1.29
N LYS A 94 5.54 -2.37 -1.78
CA LYS A 94 5.31 -2.83 -3.15
C LYS A 94 4.13 -2.02 -3.66
N ARG A 95 4.32 -1.24 -4.75
CA ARG A 95 3.19 -0.69 -5.49
C ARG A 95 2.22 -1.84 -5.61
N GLU A 96 1.05 -1.73 -4.99
CA GLU A 96 0.07 -2.81 -5.03
C GLU A 96 -0.05 -3.22 -6.50
N ASP A 97 0.25 -4.48 -6.79
CA ASP A 97 0.25 -5.06 -8.13
C ASP A 97 -1.21 -5.10 -8.60
N PHE A 98 -1.80 -3.92 -8.86
CA PHE A 98 -3.12 -3.83 -9.45
C PHE A 98 -3.00 -4.36 -10.88
N GLU A 99 -3.80 -5.37 -11.21
CA GLU A 99 -4.00 -5.77 -12.59
C GLU A 99 -4.31 -4.53 -13.43
N ARG A 100 -3.65 -4.43 -14.58
CA ARG A 100 -3.90 -3.36 -15.54
C ARG A 100 -4.74 -3.91 -16.68
N ASP A 101 -5.68 -3.11 -17.16
CA ASP A 101 -6.42 -3.45 -18.37
C ASP A 101 -5.53 -3.31 -19.63
N GLU A 102 -6.09 -3.65 -20.79
CA GLU A 102 -5.43 -3.55 -22.11
C GLU A 102 -4.92 -2.14 -22.45
N PHE A 103 -5.39 -1.11 -21.72
CA PHE A 103 -5.00 0.30 -21.88
C PHE A 103 -4.09 0.79 -20.76
N GLY A 104 -3.58 -0.10 -19.91
CA GLY A 104 -2.66 0.22 -18.81
C GLY A 104 -3.32 0.89 -17.60
N ARG A 105 -4.65 0.99 -17.57
CA ARG A 105 -5.44 1.59 -16.48
C ARG A 105 -5.63 0.56 -15.37
N ARG A 106 -5.89 1.03 -14.15
CA ARG A 106 -6.24 0.13 -13.03
C ARG A 106 -7.49 -0.66 -13.40
N LYS A 107 -7.37 -1.99 -13.48
CA LYS A 107 -8.49 -2.88 -13.71
C LYS A 107 -9.41 -2.82 -12.49
N TRP A 108 -10.68 -2.55 -12.73
CA TRP A 108 -11.71 -2.63 -11.71
C TRP A 108 -12.04 -4.09 -11.44
N PRO A 109 -12.33 -4.48 -10.18
CA PRO A 109 -12.86 -5.79 -9.91
C PRO A 109 -14.14 -6.03 -10.72
N GLU A 110 -14.28 -7.27 -11.19
CA GLU A 110 -15.36 -7.69 -12.06
C GLU A 110 -15.92 -9.04 -11.62
N GLU A 111 -17.23 -9.21 -11.83
CA GLU A 111 -17.94 -10.47 -11.61
C GLU A 111 -18.80 -10.77 -12.85
N LYS A 112 -18.87 -12.06 -13.21
CA LYS A 112 -19.73 -12.56 -14.30
C LYS A 112 -20.72 -13.57 -13.72
N ILE A 113 -22.02 -13.33 -13.89
CA ILE A 113 -23.07 -14.22 -13.39
C ILE A 113 -23.84 -14.77 -14.59
N PRO A 114 -23.81 -16.09 -14.84
CA PRO A 114 -24.50 -16.68 -16.00
C PRO A 114 -26.01 -16.55 -15.86
N VAL A 115 -26.68 -16.24 -16.97
CA VAL A 115 -28.15 -16.29 -17.10
C VAL A 115 -28.51 -17.66 -17.66
N ASP A 116 -28.47 -18.69 -16.82
CA ASP A 116 -28.71 -20.10 -17.18
C ASP A 116 -30.22 -20.40 -17.37
N ILE A 117 -30.88 -19.65 -18.26
CA ILE A 117 -32.30 -19.81 -18.61
C ILE A 117 -32.41 -20.09 -20.11
N PRO A 118 -32.86 -21.28 -20.53
CA PRO A 118 -32.98 -21.61 -21.95
C PRO A 118 -33.98 -20.70 -22.67
N PRO A 119 -33.68 -20.18 -23.87
CA PRO A 119 -34.61 -19.35 -24.61
C PRO A 119 -35.84 -20.15 -25.04
N ILE A 120 -37.04 -19.61 -24.80
CA ILE A 120 -38.32 -20.16 -25.29
C ILE A 120 -39.04 -19.13 -26.15
N ARG A 121 -39.80 -19.60 -27.15
CA ARG A 121 -40.54 -18.70 -28.04
C ARG A 121 -41.53 -17.87 -27.24
N GLY A 122 -41.52 -16.56 -27.45
CA GLY A 122 -42.43 -15.61 -26.81
C GLY A 122 -41.97 -15.06 -25.45
N PHE A 123 -40.98 -15.69 -24.81
CA PHE A 123 -40.38 -15.17 -23.59
C PHE A 123 -39.11 -14.36 -23.90
N HIS A 124 -39.17 -13.06 -23.66
CA HIS A 124 -38.04 -12.15 -23.91
C HIS A 124 -37.11 -12.10 -22.70
N LEU A 125 -36.22 -13.09 -22.56
CA LEU A 125 -35.32 -13.26 -21.41
C LEU A 125 -34.56 -11.99 -21.03
N ARG A 126 -33.91 -11.35 -22.01
CA ARG A 126 -33.19 -10.08 -21.80
C ARG A 126 -34.09 -9.00 -21.19
N ALA A 127 -35.32 -8.86 -21.68
CA ALA A 127 -36.24 -7.84 -21.19
C ALA A 127 -36.69 -8.12 -19.75
N ALA A 128 -36.88 -9.39 -19.39
CA ALA A 128 -37.19 -9.81 -18.03
C ALA A 128 -36.04 -9.49 -17.06
N VAL A 129 -34.79 -9.75 -17.47
CA VAL A 129 -33.60 -9.44 -16.66
C VAL A 129 -33.37 -7.93 -16.54
N VAL A 130 -33.38 -7.20 -17.65
CA VAL A 130 -33.10 -5.75 -17.67
C VAL A 130 -34.21 -4.95 -16.98
N GLY A 131 -35.46 -5.44 -17.05
CA GLY A 131 -36.65 -4.74 -16.58
C GLY A 131 -37.10 -3.62 -17.53
N GLN A 132 -38.32 -3.15 -17.35
CA GLN A 132 -38.88 -2.06 -18.17
C GLN A 132 -37.99 -0.82 -18.08
N GLY A 133 -37.52 -0.31 -19.22
CA GLY A 133 -36.62 0.85 -19.26
C GLY A 133 -35.29 0.66 -18.51
N GLY A 134 -34.89 -0.58 -18.22
CA GLY A 134 -33.69 -0.88 -17.43
C GLY A 134 -33.88 -0.77 -15.93
N ALA A 135 -35.11 -0.77 -15.41
CA ALA A 135 -35.39 -0.51 -14.00
C ALA A 135 -34.61 -1.43 -13.03
N ASN A 136 -34.57 -2.74 -13.31
CA ASN A 136 -33.89 -3.71 -12.45
C ASN A 136 -32.39 -3.43 -12.38
N VAL A 137 -31.75 -3.29 -13.55
CA VAL A 137 -30.32 -3.01 -13.65
C VAL A 137 -29.99 -1.65 -13.03
N LYS A 138 -30.77 -0.60 -13.33
CA LYS A 138 -30.59 0.74 -12.76
C LYS A 138 -30.73 0.76 -11.24
N TYR A 139 -31.64 -0.03 -10.68
CA TYR A 139 -31.80 -0.15 -9.23
C TYR A 139 -30.53 -0.69 -8.57
N VAL A 140 -30.00 -1.82 -9.06
CA VAL A 140 -28.76 -2.41 -8.52
C VAL A 140 -27.58 -1.45 -8.73
N GLN A 141 -27.49 -0.79 -9.88
CA GLN A 141 -26.44 0.20 -10.15
C GLN A 141 -26.51 1.41 -9.20
N ALA A 142 -27.72 1.92 -8.92
CA ALA A 142 -27.92 3.07 -8.03
C ALA A 142 -27.55 2.70 -6.59
N GLU A 143 -27.92 1.49 -6.17
CA GLU A 143 -27.67 1.00 -4.83
C GLU A 143 -26.18 0.75 -4.60
N THR A 144 -25.50 0.08 -5.52
CA THR A 144 -24.11 -0.40 -5.36
C THR A 144 -23.03 0.47 -6.01
N ARG A 145 -23.41 1.47 -6.80
CA ARG A 145 -22.47 2.30 -7.59
C ARG A 145 -21.58 1.47 -8.53
N THR A 146 -22.02 0.27 -8.90
CA THR A 146 -21.37 -0.57 -9.89
C THR A 146 -21.96 -0.30 -11.28
N ARG A 147 -21.21 -0.71 -12.30
CA ARG A 147 -21.66 -0.76 -13.69
C ARG A 147 -22.09 -2.19 -14.00
N ILE A 148 -23.33 -2.34 -14.44
CA ILE A 148 -23.94 -3.63 -14.73
C ILE A 148 -24.37 -3.66 -16.19
N GLN A 149 -24.00 -4.72 -16.91
CA GLN A 149 -24.31 -4.90 -18.32
C GLN A 149 -24.74 -6.34 -18.58
N VAL A 150 -25.72 -6.53 -19.46
CA VAL A 150 -26.05 -7.87 -19.99
C VAL A 150 -25.20 -8.09 -21.22
N LYS A 151 -24.43 -9.19 -21.25
CA LYS A 151 -23.51 -9.56 -22.33
C LYS A 151 -23.75 -11.02 -22.75
N GLY A 152 -23.06 -11.46 -23.80
CA GLY A 152 -23.20 -12.81 -24.36
C GLY A 152 -24.26 -12.91 -25.46
N GLN A 153 -24.49 -14.13 -25.92
CA GLN A 153 -25.40 -14.44 -27.01
C GLN A 153 -26.84 -13.99 -26.72
N GLY A 154 -27.44 -13.26 -27.65
CA GLY A 154 -28.82 -12.76 -27.55
C GLY A 154 -28.99 -11.57 -26.60
N SER A 155 -27.90 -10.97 -26.12
CA SER A 155 -27.93 -9.82 -25.20
C SER A 155 -28.11 -8.47 -25.90
N GLY A 156 -27.87 -8.39 -27.20
CA GLY A 156 -27.80 -7.13 -27.95
C GLY A 156 -26.60 -6.26 -27.61
N PHE A 157 -25.62 -6.77 -26.85
CA PHE A 157 -24.42 -6.04 -26.47
C PHE A 157 -23.24 -6.43 -27.36
N GLU A 158 -22.86 -5.53 -28.25
CA GLU A 158 -21.68 -5.69 -29.11
C GLU A 158 -20.40 -5.27 -28.36
N GLU A 159 -19.39 -6.14 -28.37
CA GLU A 159 -18.09 -5.81 -27.81
C GLU A 159 -17.37 -4.79 -28.70
N THR A 160 -16.77 -3.76 -28.10
CA THR A 160 -16.09 -2.69 -28.82
C THR A 160 -14.92 -3.18 -29.68
N SER A 161 -14.29 -4.29 -29.31
CA SER A 161 -13.16 -4.90 -30.00
C SER A 161 -13.56 -5.64 -31.28
N THR A 162 -14.69 -6.36 -31.26
CA THR A 162 -15.10 -7.25 -32.34
C THR A 162 -16.29 -6.73 -33.15
N GLY A 163 -17.04 -5.75 -32.61
CA GLY A 163 -18.28 -5.26 -33.19
C GLY A 163 -19.38 -6.33 -33.26
N ARG A 164 -19.28 -7.38 -32.44
CA ARG A 164 -20.22 -8.49 -32.37
C ARG A 164 -20.51 -8.83 -30.92
N GLU A 165 -21.63 -9.52 -30.68
CA GLU A 165 -21.89 -10.11 -29.38
C GLU A 165 -20.81 -11.14 -29.01
N SER A 166 -20.59 -11.32 -27.71
CA SER A 166 -19.69 -12.35 -27.21
C SER A 166 -20.23 -13.75 -27.56
N ASP A 167 -19.32 -14.67 -27.89
CA ASP A 167 -19.66 -16.08 -28.10
C ASP A 167 -20.04 -16.80 -26.79
N GLU A 168 -19.84 -16.15 -25.63
CA GLU A 168 -20.27 -16.67 -24.32
C GLU A 168 -21.82 -16.71 -24.22
N PRO A 169 -22.41 -17.70 -23.51
CA PRO A 169 -23.82 -17.68 -23.14
C PRO A 169 -24.21 -16.38 -22.42
N MET A 170 -25.48 -15.99 -22.43
CA MET A 170 -25.92 -14.74 -21.80
C MET A 170 -25.49 -14.66 -20.31
N TYR A 171 -24.90 -13.54 -19.91
CA TYR A 171 -24.44 -13.30 -18.53
C TYR A 171 -24.61 -11.84 -18.10
N MET A 172 -24.65 -11.63 -16.79
CA MET A 172 -24.60 -10.31 -16.14
C MET A 172 -23.14 -9.99 -15.82
N HIS A 173 -22.61 -8.91 -16.40
CA HIS A 173 -21.26 -8.39 -16.11
C HIS A 173 -21.36 -7.23 -15.12
N ILE A 174 -20.70 -7.37 -13.97
CA ILE A 174 -20.64 -6.36 -12.91
C ILE A 174 -19.20 -5.85 -12.84
N THR A 175 -19.02 -4.53 -12.85
CA THR A 175 -17.71 -3.89 -12.70
C THR A 175 -17.81 -2.68 -11.79
N GLY A 176 -16.84 -2.46 -10.90
CA GLY A 176 -16.87 -1.30 -10.01
C GLY A 176 -15.53 -1.02 -9.33
N PRO A 177 -15.31 0.17 -8.79
CA PRO A 177 -14.04 0.53 -8.14
C PRO A 177 -13.83 -0.15 -6.77
N ASP A 178 -14.90 -0.64 -6.14
CA ASP A 178 -14.91 -1.23 -4.80
C ASP A 178 -15.37 -2.70 -4.87
N GLN A 179 -14.54 -3.62 -4.36
CA GLN A 179 -14.82 -5.05 -4.32
C GLN A 179 -16.05 -5.37 -3.46
N ALA A 180 -16.24 -4.66 -2.34
CA ALA A 180 -17.37 -4.91 -1.44
C ALA A 180 -18.70 -4.63 -2.14
N GLU A 181 -18.73 -3.56 -2.94
CA GLU A 181 -19.90 -3.19 -3.73
C GLU A 181 -20.15 -4.15 -4.90
N VAL A 182 -19.09 -4.67 -5.53
CA VAL A 182 -19.21 -5.72 -6.56
C VAL A 182 -19.82 -7.00 -5.98
N VAL A 183 -19.39 -7.42 -4.79
CA VAL A 183 -19.95 -8.59 -4.09
C VAL A 183 -21.41 -8.35 -3.69
N ARG A 184 -21.74 -7.15 -3.22
CA ARG A 184 -23.12 -6.78 -2.89
C ARG A 184 -24.03 -6.77 -4.12
N ALA A 185 -23.54 -6.21 -5.23
CA ALA A 185 -24.25 -6.21 -6.51
C ALA A 185 -24.49 -7.62 -7.03
N ARG A 186 -23.52 -8.53 -6.84
CA ARG A 186 -23.68 -9.95 -7.18
C ARG A 186 -24.87 -10.58 -6.48
N GLY A 187 -25.00 -10.39 -5.16
CA GLY A 187 -26.15 -10.92 -4.41
C GLY A 187 -27.49 -10.38 -4.92
N MET A 188 -27.58 -9.07 -5.18
CA MET A 188 -28.80 -8.46 -5.72
C MET A 188 -29.17 -8.99 -7.13
N ILE A 189 -28.18 -9.28 -7.96
CA ILE A 189 -28.39 -9.86 -9.29
C ILE A 189 -28.81 -11.33 -9.20
N GLU A 190 -28.24 -12.10 -8.28
CA GLU A 190 -28.66 -13.48 -8.04
C GLU A 190 -30.14 -13.55 -7.61
N ASP A 191 -30.57 -12.68 -6.69
CA ASP A 191 -31.97 -12.57 -6.27
C ASP A 191 -32.91 -12.18 -7.43
N LEU A 192 -32.46 -11.28 -8.30
CA LEU A 192 -33.18 -10.90 -9.51
C LEU A 192 -33.34 -12.10 -10.46
N LEU A 193 -32.28 -12.87 -10.68
CA LEU A 193 -32.30 -14.03 -11.56
C LEU A 193 -33.21 -15.14 -11.04
N VAL A 194 -33.31 -15.32 -9.71
CA VAL A 194 -34.29 -16.23 -9.09
C VAL A 194 -35.72 -15.81 -9.45
N SER A 195 -36.01 -14.51 -9.36
CA SER A 195 -37.33 -13.96 -9.70
C SER A 195 -37.65 -14.12 -11.19
N VAL A 196 -36.68 -13.87 -12.07
CA VAL A 196 -36.83 -14.07 -13.53
C VAL A 196 -37.05 -15.55 -13.86
N ARG A 197 -36.39 -16.46 -13.15
CA ARG A 197 -36.58 -17.90 -13.33
C ARG A 197 -37.98 -18.36 -12.94
N ALA A 198 -38.55 -17.80 -11.88
CA ALA A 198 -39.95 -18.07 -11.52
C ALA A 198 -40.91 -17.62 -12.64
N GLN A 199 -40.75 -16.41 -13.16
CA GLN A 199 -41.55 -15.91 -14.30
C GLN A 199 -41.40 -16.78 -15.55
N TYR A 200 -40.19 -17.31 -15.78
CA TYR A 200 -39.92 -18.22 -16.89
C TYR A 200 -40.67 -19.54 -16.75
N GLU A 201 -40.65 -20.16 -15.56
CA GLU A 201 -41.39 -21.41 -15.33
C GLU A 201 -42.91 -21.20 -15.33
N GLU A 202 -43.42 -20.03 -14.93
CA GLU A 202 -44.85 -19.70 -15.05
C GLU A 202 -45.31 -19.50 -16.51
N TYR A 203 -44.41 -19.03 -17.37
CA TYR A 203 -44.71 -18.81 -18.78
C TYR A 203 -44.70 -20.10 -19.61
N LYS A 204 -43.93 -21.10 -19.17
CA LYS A 204 -43.68 -22.37 -19.85
C LYS A 204 -44.89 -23.30 -19.82
#